data_AF-A0A662PPH8-F1
#
_entry.id   AF-A0A662PPH8-F1
#
_cell.length_a   1.000
_cell.length_b   1.000
_cell.length_c   1.000
_cell.angle_alpha   90.00
_cell.angle_beta   90.00
_cell.angle_gamma   90.00
#
_symmetry.space_group_name_H-M   'P 1'
#
loop_
_entity.id
_entity.type
_entity.pdbx_description
1 polymer ?
#
loop_
_entity_poly.entity_id
_entity_poly.type
_entity_poly.pdbx_seq_one_letter_code
_entity_poly.pdbx_strand_id
1 'polypeptide(L)'
;MKLERSNVLKIDLDVKVSQKLLEKWLETRKLILEHLGYTITKIRYVETEKGYHFWIHLKENLEPKEVAELQFLLGDDHNRARYNFLRLKFRTFHEFNVLFNRKKRIERPQY
;
A
#
# COMPACT_ATOMS: atom_id res chain seq x y z
N MET A 1 24.47 -2.64 1.34
CA MET A 1 23.26 -2.04 1.95
C MET A 1 22.35 -3.15 2.40
N LYS A 2 21.94 -3.16 3.67
CA LYS A 2 20.87 -4.06 4.14
C LYS A 2 19.57 -3.60 3.48
N LEU A 3 18.80 -4.53 2.93
CA LEU A 3 17.42 -4.21 2.55
C LEU A 3 16.68 -3.90 3.86
N GLU A 4 16.04 -2.73 3.93
CA GLU A 4 15.28 -2.37 5.12
C GLU A 4 14.02 -3.23 5.16
N ARG A 5 13.65 -3.73 6.33
CA ARG A 5 12.40 -4.48 6.47
C ARG A 5 11.26 -3.51 6.73
N SER A 6 10.06 -3.85 6.26
CA SER A 6 8.84 -3.07 6.49
C SER A 6 7.76 -3.96 7.08
N ASN A 7 7.03 -3.46 8.07
CA ASN A 7 5.81 -4.10 8.59
C ASN A 7 4.54 -3.42 8.08
N VAL A 8 4.63 -2.56 7.05
CA VAL A 8 3.49 -1.84 6.50
C VAL A 8 3.35 -2.14 5.01
N LEU A 9 2.19 -2.70 4.65
CA LEU A 9 1.74 -2.85 3.27
C LEU A 9 0.96 -1.62 2.84
N LYS A 10 1.35 -1.04 1.71
CA LYS A 10 0.75 0.18 1.15
C LYS A 10 -0.01 -0.18 -0.12
N ILE A 11 -1.33 0.01 -0.15
CA ILE A 11 -2.19 -0.40 -1.27
C ILE A 11 -2.89 0.84 -1.82
N ASP A 12 -2.83 1.01 -3.14
CA ASP A 12 -3.57 2.02 -3.89
C ASP A 12 -4.75 1.37 -4.62
N LEU A 13 -5.97 1.72 -4.20
CA LEU A 13 -7.21 1.31 -4.86
C LEU A 13 -7.73 2.50 -5.67
N ASP A 14 -7.43 2.57 -6.97
CA ASP A 14 -7.75 3.70 -7.85
C ASP A 14 -9.21 3.67 -8.36
N VAL A 15 -10.16 3.36 -7.48
CA VAL A 15 -11.60 3.35 -7.78
C VAL A 15 -12.43 3.69 -6.54
N LYS A 16 -13.47 4.51 -6.72
CA LYS A 16 -14.50 4.73 -5.71
C LYS A 16 -15.58 3.66 -5.79
N VAL A 17 -15.93 3.12 -4.63
CA VAL A 17 -16.94 2.06 -4.50
C VAL A 17 -17.92 2.38 -3.39
N SER A 18 -19.05 1.68 -3.35
CA SER A 18 -19.97 1.81 -2.23
C SER A 18 -19.31 1.35 -0.93
N GLN A 19 -19.72 1.93 0.20
CA GLN A 19 -19.20 1.57 1.52
C GLN A 19 -19.30 0.05 1.80
N LYS A 20 -20.42 -0.58 1.39
CA LYS A 20 -20.62 -2.04 1.51
C LYS A 20 -19.60 -2.84 0.69
N LEU A 21 -19.23 -2.36 -0.50
CA LEU A 21 -18.21 -3.03 -1.32
C LEU A 21 -16.80 -2.79 -0.76
N LEU A 22 -16.53 -1.61 -0.20
CA LEU A 22 -15.29 -1.29 0.48
C LEU A 22 -15.04 -2.18 1.71
N GLU A 23 -16.08 -2.43 2.51
CA GLU A 23 -16.03 -3.34 3.66
C GLU A 23 -15.71 -4.77 3.23
N LYS A 24 -16.41 -5.29 2.22
CA LYS A 24 -16.11 -6.61 1.65
C LYS A 24 -14.70 -6.68 1.06
N TRP A 25 -14.26 -5.62 0.40
CA TRP A 25 -12.90 -5.52 -0.12
C TRP A 25 -11.89 -5.65 1.03
N LEU A 26 -12.07 -4.91 2.13
CA LEU A 26 -11.22 -5.02 3.32
C LEU A 26 -11.24 -6.43 3.92
N GLU A 27 -12.40 -7.07 4.04
CA GLU A 27 -12.55 -8.45 4.53
C GLU A 27 -11.76 -9.44 3.68
N THR A 28 -11.87 -9.36 2.35
CA THR A 28 -11.10 -10.26 1.46
C THR A 28 -9.59 -10.11 1.64
N ARG A 29 -9.08 -8.89 1.88
CA ARG A 29 -7.65 -8.66 2.12
C ARG A 29 -7.19 -9.24 3.46
N LYS A 30 -8.04 -9.13 4.48
CA LYS A 30 -7.79 -9.76 5.78
C LYS A 30 -7.69 -11.28 5.64
N LEU A 31 -8.63 -11.90 4.93
CA LEU A 31 -8.65 -13.35 4.70
C LEU A 31 -7.43 -13.84 3.92
N ILE A 32 -7.00 -13.10 2.88
CA ILE A 32 -5.76 -13.43 2.15
C ILE A 32 -4.56 -13.40 3.09
N LEU A 33 -4.41 -12.35 3.90
CA LEU A 33 -3.28 -12.22 4.83
C LEU A 33 -3.29 -13.29 5.91
N GLU A 34 -4.46 -13.58 6.50
CA GLU A 34 -4.63 -14.64 7.49
C GLU A 34 -4.30 -16.01 6.90
N HIS A 35 -4.79 -16.31 5.70
CA HIS A 35 -4.48 -17.56 5.00
C HIS A 35 -2.98 -17.73 4.72
N LEU A 36 -2.29 -16.64 4.41
CA LEU A 36 -0.84 -16.62 4.19
C LEU A 36 -0.02 -16.59 5.49
N GLY A 37 -0.68 -16.59 6.67
CA GLY A 37 -0.03 -16.66 7.97
C GLY A 37 0.44 -15.32 8.54
N TYR A 38 -0.07 -14.19 8.04
CA TYR A 38 0.29 -12.86 8.52
C TYR A 38 -0.68 -12.33 9.58
N THR A 39 -0.14 -11.65 10.58
CA THR A 39 -0.94 -11.08 11.68
C THR A 39 -1.17 -9.60 11.47
N ILE A 40 -2.41 -9.22 11.16
CA ILE A 40 -2.78 -7.80 11.02
C ILE A 40 -2.88 -7.15 12.40
N THR A 41 -2.12 -6.10 12.63
CA THR A 41 -2.18 -5.31 13.88
C THR A 41 -3.05 -4.08 13.74
N LYS A 42 -3.11 -3.49 12.53
CA LYS A 42 -3.86 -2.26 12.29
C LYS A 42 -4.12 -2.05 10.80
N ILE A 43 -5.28 -1.50 10.47
CA ILE A 43 -5.57 -0.99 9.12
C ILE A 43 -5.93 0.49 9.23
N ARG A 44 -5.31 1.31 8.40
CA ARG A 44 -5.65 2.72 8.21
C ARG A 44 -5.90 2.97 6.74
N TYR A 45 -6.86 3.81 6.42
CA TYR A 45 -7.05 4.26 5.04
C TYR A 45 -7.53 5.69 5.00
N VAL A 46 -7.34 6.33 3.85
CA VAL A 46 -7.92 7.63 3.53
C VAL A 46 -8.56 7.54 2.16
N GLU A 47 -9.69 8.23 1.99
CA GLU A 47 -10.27 8.46 0.68
C GLU A 47 -9.45 9.53 -0.06
N THR A 48 -9.23 9.31 -1.35
CA THR A 48 -8.60 10.24 -2.26
C THR A 48 -9.62 10.75 -3.28
N GLU A 49 -9.19 11.65 -4.15
CA GLU A 49 -10.02 12.12 -5.26
C GLU A 49 -10.48 11.00 -6.19
N LYS A 50 -9.66 9.95 -6.38
CA LYS A 50 -9.91 8.86 -7.32
C LYS A 50 -10.33 7.54 -6.67
N GLY A 51 -9.96 7.32 -5.41
CA GLY A 51 -10.19 6.05 -4.73
C GLY A 51 -9.70 6.08 -3.29
N TYR A 52 -8.84 5.15 -2.90
CA TYR A 52 -8.41 4.98 -1.51
C TYR A 52 -6.95 4.58 -1.40
N HIS A 53 -6.27 5.12 -0.39
CA HIS A 53 -4.94 4.66 0.00
C HIS A 53 -5.04 3.91 1.34
N PHE A 54 -4.49 2.70 1.39
CA PHE A 54 -4.47 1.86 2.58
C PHE A 54 -3.05 1.67 3.12
N TRP A 55 -2.96 1.61 4.45
CA TRP A 55 -1.80 1.16 5.20
C TRP A 55 -2.24 0.01 6.11
N ILE A 56 -1.83 -1.20 5.75
CA ILE A 56 -2.06 -2.41 6.55
C ILE A 56 -0.78 -2.71 7.31
N HIS A 57 -0.84 -2.59 8.62
CA HIS A 57 0.26 -2.89 9.52
C HIS A 57 0.20 -4.35 9.94
N LEU A 58 1.34 -5.03 9.82
CA LEU A 58 1.53 -6.42 10.23
C LEU A 58 2.40 -6.50 11.49
N LYS A 59 2.34 -7.64 12.18
CA LYS A 59 3.27 -7.95 13.28
C LYS A 59 4.65 -8.30 12.71
N GLU A 60 4.67 -8.94 11.55
CA GLU A 60 5.85 -9.44 10.86
C GLU A 60 6.62 -8.31 10.18
N ASN A 61 7.96 -8.41 10.19
CA ASN A 61 8.83 -7.53 9.41
C ASN A 61 9.15 -8.20 8.08
N LEU A 62 8.76 -7.59 6.98
CA LEU A 62 8.86 -8.16 5.64
C LEU A 62 10.07 -7.62 4.88
N GLU A 63 10.71 -8.47 4.10
CA GLU A 63 11.66 -8.06 3.08
C GLU A 63 10.93 -7.34 1.93
N PRO A 64 11.60 -6.44 1.19
CA PRO A 64 10.98 -5.68 0.10
C PRO A 64 10.25 -6.52 -0.95
N LYS A 65 10.78 -7.72 -1.25
CA LYS A 65 10.15 -8.65 -2.18
C LYS A 65 8.78 -9.11 -1.68
N GLU A 66 8.70 -9.52 -0.41
CA GLU A 66 7.45 -9.95 0.23
C GLU A 66 6.43 -8.80 0.25
N VAL A 67 6.88 -7.57 0.54
CA VAL A 67 6.02 -6.38 0.50
C VAL A 67 5.44 -6.16 -0.90
N ALA A 68 6.25 -6.27 -1.95
CA ALA A 68 5.79 -6.09 -3.33
C ALA A 68 4.78 -7.16 -3.75
N GLU A 69 5.07 -8.43 -3.43
CA GLU A 69 4.20 -9.57 -3.73
C GLU A 69 2.87 -9.47 -2.99
N LEU A 70 2.89 -9.17 -1.70
CA LEU A 70 1.67 -8.99 -0.90
C LEU A 70 0.86 -7.78 -1.37
N GLN A 71 1.49 -6.64 -1.65
CA GLN A 71 0.75 -5.49 -2.18
C GLN A 71 0.03 -5.85 -3.50
N PHE A 72 0.69 -6.57 -4.41
CA PHE A 72 0.06 -7.06 -5.63
C PHE A 72 -1.13 -8.00 -5.34
N LEU A 73 -0.96 -9.00 -4.47
CA LEU A 73 -2.02 -9.95 -4.11
C LEU A 73 -3.23 -9.28 -3.45
N LEU A 74 -2.98 -8.21 -2.69
CA LEU A 74 -4.03 -7.41 -2.05
C LEU A 74 -4.66 -6.38 -3.01
N GLY A 75 -4.35 -6.43 -4.30
CA GLY A 75 -4.97 -5.64 -5.36
C GLY A 75 -4.56 -4.17 -5.35
N ASP A 76 -3.27 -3.91 -5.15
CA ASP A 76 -2.64 -2.65 -5.49
C ASP A 76 -2.84 -2.33 -6.98
N ASP A 77 -2.89 -1.04 -7.34
CA ASP A 77 -2.92 -0.62 -8.74
C ASP A 77 -1.85 -1.36 -9.56
N HIS A 78 -2.23 -1.90 -10.72
CA HIS A 78 -1.34 -2.77 -11.49
C HIS A 78 -0.10 -2.05 -12.01
N ASN A 79 -0.19 -0.75 -12.32
CA ASN A 79 0.99 0.02 -12.72
C ASN A 79 1.93 0.23 -11.52
N ARG A 80 1.36 0.55 -10.35
CA ARG A 80 2.10 0.66 -9.09
C ARG A 80 2.78 -0.65 -8.72
N ALA A 81 2.09 -1.79 -8.82
CA ALA A 81 2.67 -3.11 -8.60
C ALA A 81 3.83 -3.40 -9.58
N ARG A 82 3.64 -3.12 -10.88
CA ARG A 82 4.70 -3.24 -11.89
C ARG A 82 5.93 -2.40 -11.52
N TYR A 83 5.74 -1.15 -11.08
CA TYR A 83 6.85 -0.30 -10.62
C TYR A 83 7.50 -0.82 -9.34
N ASN A 84 6.74 -1.39 -8.41
CA ASN A 84 7.29 -2.03 -7.21
C ASN A 84 8.25 -3.18 -7.58
N PHE A 85 7.88 -4.06 -8.51
CA PHE A 85 8.78 -5.11 -9.00
C PHE A 85 10.02 -4.55 -9.71
N LEU A 86 9.90 -3.44 -10.45
CA LEU A 86 11.06 -2.77 -11.04
C LEU A 86 11.98 -2.17 -9.97
N ARG A 87 11.44 -1.54 -8.93
CA ARG A 87 12.21 -0.96 -7.81
C ARG A 87 13.02 -2.02 -7.05
N LEU A 88 12.52 -3.26 -6.95
CA LEU A 88 13.29 -4.38 -6.40
C LEU A 88 14.57 -4.64 -7.21
N LYS A 89 14.47 -4.60 -8.55
CA LYS A 89 15.63 -4.82 -9.44
C LYS A 89 16.72 -3.76 -9.25
N PHE A 90 16.32 -2.52 -9.03
CA PHE A 90 17.24 -1.40 -8.86
C PHE A 90 17.61 -1.10 -7.40
N ARG A 91 17.11 -1.88 -6.43
CA ARG A 91 17.32 -1.67 -4.99
C ARG A 91 16.87 -0.28 -4.51
N THR A 92 15.76 0.22 -5.05
CA THR A 92 15.18 1.54 -4.74
C THR A 92 13.77 1.43 -4.15
N PHE A 93 13.48 0.30 -3.50
CA PHE A 93 12.13 -0.02 -3.06
C PHE A 93 11.62 0.92 -1.96
N HIS A 94 12.45 1.25 -0.98
CA HIS A 94 12.03 2.05 0.18
C HIS A 94 11.80 3.52 -0.17
N GLU A 95 12.61 4.02 -1.09
CA GLU A 95 12.63 5.41 -1.55
C GLU A 95 11.36 5.74 -2.33
N PHE A 96 10.84 4.78 -3.10
CA PHE A 96 9.74 5.02 -4.03
C PHE A 96 8.44 4.26 -3.71
N ASN A 97 8.44 3.29 -2.78
CA ASN A 97 7.19 2.69 -2.28
C ASN A 97 6.50 3.62 -1.27
N VAL A 98 5.97 4.74 -1.76
CA VAL A 98 5.26 5.77 -0.98
C VAL A 98 3.81 5.90 -1.42
N LEU A 99 2.96 6.40 -0.52
CA LEU A 99 1.58 6.84 -0.79
C LEU A 99 1.40 8.20 -0.14
N PHE A 100 0.75 9.11 -0.86
CA PHE A 100 0.42 10.44 -0.34
C PHE A 100 -0.91 10.40 0.41
N ASN A 101 -0.95 10.87 1.65
CA ASN A 101 -2.18 10.90 2.45
C ASN A 101 -2.94 12.23 2.36
N ARG A 102 -2.32 13.27 1.80
CA ARG A 102 -2.93 14.60 1.60
C ARG A 102 -2.25 15.32 0.45
N LYS A 103 -3.03 16.05 -0.35
CA LYS A 103 -2.51 17.08 -1.26
C LYS A 103 -2.53 18.42 -0.51
N LYS A 104 -1.41 19.14 -0.47
CA LYS A 104 -1.36 20.53 0.04
C LYS A 104 -1.15 21.46 -1.15
N ARG A 105 -1.98 22.50 -1.26
CA ARG A 105 -1.76 23.61 -2.18
C ARG A 105 -1.01 24.71 -1.43
N ILE A 106 0.15 25.10 -1.93
CA ILE A 106 0.91 26.24 -1.40
C ILE A 106 0.74 27.36 -2.42
N GLU A 107 0.20 28.49 -1.99
CA GLU A 107 0.17 29.70 -2.81
C GLU A 107 1.60 30.23 -2.93
N ARG A 108 2.05 30.53 -4.15
CA ARG A 108 3.40 31.07 -4.34
C ARG A 108 3.47 32.43 -3.64
N PRO A 109 4.49 32.69 -2.78
CA PRO A 109 4.70 34.03 -2.27
C PRO A 109 4.85 34.98 -3.45
N GLN A 110 4.11 36.08 -3.44
CA GLN A 110 4.40 37.22 -4.31
C GLN A 110 5.65 37.89 -3.74
N TYR A 111 6.75 37.82 -4.49
CA TYR A 111 7.97 38.57 -4.21
C TYR A 111 7.87 39.96 -4.85
#